data_AF-A0A845XPU3-F1
#
_entry.id   AF-A0A845XPU3-F1
#
_cell.length_a   1.000
_cell.length_b   1.000
_cell.length_c   1.000
_cell.angle_alpha   90.00
_cell.angle_beta   90.00
_cell.angle_gamma   90.00
#
_symmetry.space_group_name_H-M   'P 1'
#
loop_
_entity.id
_entity.type
_entity.pdbx_description
1 polymer ?
#
loop_
_entity_poly.entity_id
_entity_poly.type
_entity_poly.pdbx_seq_one_letter_code
_entity_poly.pdbx_strand_id
1 'polypeptide(L)'
;MRDSQPSEILSQFRDKQLLIVNSRRRNGLIIYKHYHAEFAGPGSAVGGIFDLDCQGVVPVGNLSLVSPESAEERRRAYLIRRQWIRLTKQITEDPSPIKRTQQILEQFEGFGFDANTIAQLPDEAFALLVGVLPYTIRKVRNAPHHEH
;
A
#
# COMPACT_ATOMS: atom_id res chain seq x y z
N MET A 1 22.27 1.01 0.46
CA MET A 1 20.86 1.31 0.80
C MET A 1 20.29 0.07 1.46
N ARG A 2 19.74 0.19 2.67
CA ARG A 2 19.22 -0.97 3.41
C ARG A 2 17.76 -1.20 3.03
N ASP A 3 17.43 -2.42 2.64
CA ASP A 3 16.05 -2.88 2.61
C ASP A 3 15.56 -2.89 4.07
N SER A 4 14.50 -2.13 4.36
CA SER A 4 13.93 -2.07 5.71
C SER A 4 13.15 -3.35 5.99
N GLN A 5 13.61 -4.12 6.97
CA GLN A 5 12.91 -5.34 7.41
C GLN A 5 11.58 -4.96 8.07
N PRO A 6 10.49 -5.74 7.91
CA PRO A 6 9.19 -5.43 8.52
C PRO A 6 9.26 -5.15 10.03
N SER A 7 10.07 -5.89 10.77
CA SER A 7 10.26 -5.69 12.22
C SER A 7 10.91 -4.34 12.57
N GLU A 8 11.83 -3.86 11.73
CA GLU A 8 12.47 -2.55 11.90
C GLU A 8 11.47 -1.43 11.66
N ILE A 9 10.67 -1.52 10.58
CA ILE A 9 9.61 -0.56 10.26
C ILE A 9 8.59 -0.47 11.40
N LEU A 10 8.16 -1.61 11.93
CA LEU A 10 7.24 -1.65 13.06
C LEU A 10 7.84 -1.00 14.32
N SER A 11 9.15 -1.13 14.55
CA SER A 11 9.81 -0.42 15.64
C SER A 11 9.79 1.09 15.42
N GLN A 12 10.14 1.54 14.21
CA GLN A 12 10.13 2.96 13.85
C GLN A 12 8.74 3.57 14.02
N PHE A 13 7.67 2.82 13.70
CA PHE A 13 6.29 3.28 13.88
C PHE A 13 5.93 3.40 15.36
N ARG A 14 6.30 2.42 16.20
CA ARG A 14 6.12 2.50 17.67
C ARG A 14 6.85 3.70 18.28
N ASP A 15 8.03 4.02 17.75
CA ASP A 15 8.83 5.17 18.15
C ASP A 15 8.31 6.50 17.58
N LYS A 16 7.16 6.49 16.90
CA LYS A 16 6.51 7.65 16.28
C LYS A 16 7.39 8.34 15.24
N GLN A 17 8.33 7.62 14.63
CA GLN A 17 9.19 8.18 13.59
C GLN A 17 8.35 8.44 12.33
N LEU A 18 8.42 9.67 11.83
CA LEU A 18 7.80 10.04 10.57
C LEU A 18 8.78 9.77 9.43
N LEU A 19 8.35 8.93 8.50
CA LEU A 19 9.14 8.53 7.33
C LEU A 19 8.34 8.78 6.06
N ILE A 20 9.04 8.77 4.93
CA ILE A 20 8.48 8.94 3.59
C ILE A 20 8.91 7.74 2.74
N VAL A 21 7.96 7.15 2.03
CA VAL A 21 8.26 6.18 0.98
C VAL A 21 9.02 6.89 -0.13
N ASN A 22 10.21 6.41 -0.48
CA ASN A 22 11.10 7.09 -1.41
C ASN A 22 10.45 7.33 -2.78
N SER A 23 10.22 8.60 -3.12
CA SER A 23 9.52 9.01 -4.35
C SER A 23 10.25 8.70 -5.65
N ARG A 24 11.56 8.40 -5.58
CA ARG A 24 12.41 8.12 -6.75
C ARG A 24 12.40 6.64 -7.17
N ARG A 25 11.57 5.82 -6.53
CA ARG A 25 11.53 4.37 -6.72
C ARG A 25 10.10 3.89 -6.93
N ARG A 26 9.96 2.77 -7.65
CA ARG A 26 8.72 2.01 -7.73
C ARG A 26 8.62 1.13 -6.50
N ASN A 27 8.16 1.70 -5.41
CA ASN A 27 8.04 1.02 -4.13
C ASN A 27 6.84 1.52 -3.34
N GLY A 28 6.48 0.76 -2.30
CA GLY A 28 5.37 1.12 -1.46
C GLY A 28 5.34 0.28 -0.20
N LEU A 29 4.42 0.63 0.69
CA LEU A 29 4.20 -0.07 1.93
C LEU A 29 2.71 -0.31 2.10
N ILE A 30 2.32 -1.57 2.26
CA ILE A 30 0.99 -1.91 2.76
C ILE A 30 1.08 -1.96 4.29
N ILE A 31 0.17 -1.27 4.96
CA ILE A 31 0.12 -1.13 6.41
C ILE A 31 -1.17 -1.79 6.89
N TYR A 32 -1.04 -2.86 7.67
CA TYR A 32 -2.18 -3.51 8.30
C TYR A 32 -2.62 -2.71 9.53
N LYS A 33 -3.86 -2.27 9.50
CA LYS A 33 -4.60 -1.72 10.64
C LYS A 33 -5.47 -2.81 11.24
N HIS A 34 -6.19 -2.49 12.31
CA HIS A 34 -7.00 -3.47 13.03
C HIS A 34 -8.09 -4.12 12.15
N TYR A 35 -8.73 -3.37 11.23
CA TYR A 35 -9.86 -3.87 10.43
C TYR A 35 -9.67 -3.75 8.91
N HIS A 36 -8.60 -3.10 8.46
CA HIS A 36 -8.34 -2.81 7.05
C HIS A 36 -6.85 -2.70 6.80
N ALA A 37 -6.47 -2.59 5.53
CA ALA A 37 -5.11 -2.25 5.12
C ALA A 37 -5.12 -0.92 4.40
N GLU A 38 -3.97 -0.25 4.41
CA GLU A 38 -3.76 0.97 3.66
C GLU A 38 -2.50 0.86 2.83
N PHE A 39 -2.52 1.40 1.61
CA PHE A 39 -1.32 1.47 0.78
C PHE A 39 -0.70 2.87 0.82
N ALA A 40 0.60 2.92 1.05
CA ALA A 40 1.43 4.11 0.97
C ALA A 40 2.40 3.95 -0.21
N GLY A 41 2.09 4.58 -1.33
CA GLY A 41 2.94 4.56 -2.53
C GLY A 41 4.06 5.62 -2.49
N PRO A 42 4.84 5.77 -3.57
CA PRO A 42 5.99 6.66 -3.63
C PRO A 42 5.65 8.09 -3.21
N GLY A 43 6.47 8.66 -2.33
CA GLY A 43 6.30 9.99 -1.74
C GLY A 43 5.29 10.07 -0.59
N SER A 44 4.61 8.99 -0.21
CA SER A 44 3.65 9.00 0.89
C SER A 44 4.34 9.05 2.25
N ALA A 45 3.74 9.80 3.19
CA ALA A 45 4.11 9.75 4.59
C ALA A 45 3.64 8.43 5.24
N VAL A 46 4.49 7.86 6.10
CA VAL A 46 4.20 6.67 6.93
C VAL A 46 4.80 6.85 8.33
N GLY A 47 4.26 6.15 9.32
CA GLY A 47 4.67 6.27 10.71
C GLY A 47 4.07 7.50 11.39
N GLY A 48 4.85 8.15 12.25
CA GLY A 48 4.37 9.26 13.07
C GLY A 48 3.19 8.85 13.95
N ILE A 49 2.24 9.75 14.13
CA ILE A 49 1.02 9.48 14.91
C ILE A 49 -0.05 8.71 14.14
N PHE A 50 0.10 8.54 12.82
CA PHE A 50 -0.94 7.97 11.95
C PHE A 50 -0.92 6.44 11.92
N ASP A 51 0.25 5.84 12.18
CA ASP A 51 0.46 4.40 12.07
C ASP A 51 0.78 3.71 13.40
N LEU A 52 0.36 4.32 14.52
CA LEU A 52 0.56 3.75 15.87
C LEU A 52 -0.25 2.46 16.11
N ASP A 53 -1.37 2.32 15.42
CA ASP A 53 -2.24 1.14 15.44
C ASP A 53 -1.84 0.09 14.39
N CYS A 54 -0.67 0.24 13.76
CA CYS A 54 -0.15 -0.72 12.81
C CYS A 54 0.12 -2.08 13.46
N GLN A 55 -0.50 -3.13 12.92
CA GLN A 55 -0.33 -4.51 13.38
C GLN A 55 0.71 -5.28 12.57
N GLY A 56 1.01 -4.80 11.36
CA GLY A 56 1.95 -5.43 10.45
C GLY A 56 2.16 -4.59 9.19
N VAL A 57 3.20 -4.91 8.44
CA VAL A 57 3.51 -4.23 7.18
C VAL A 57 3.93 -5.23 6.12
N VAL A 58 3.63 -4.91 4.86
CA VAL A 58 4.13 -5.64 3.68
C VAL A 58 4.87 -4.66 2.77
N PRO A 59 6.20 -4.76 2.65
CA PRO A 59 6.95 -4.03 1.65
C PRO A 59 6.50 -4.39 0.23
N VAL A 60 6.37 -3.39 -0.64
CA VAL A 60 6.02 -3.57 -2.05
C VAL A 60 7.18 -3.06 -2.91
N GLY A 61 7.68 -3.92 -3.80
CA GLY A 61 8.88 -3.65 -4.60
C GLY A 61 10.12 -3.44 -3.73
N ASN A 62 11.05 -2.62 -4.21
CA ASN A 62 12.30 -2.32 -3.51
C ASN A 62 12.10 -1.17 -2.51
N LEU A 63 11.42 -1.48 -1.40
CA LEU A 63 11.07 -0.52 -0.35
C LEU A 63 12.31 0.26 0.16
N SER A 64 12.14 1.57 0.21
CA SER A 64 13.09 2.52 0.78
C SER A 64 12.30 3.58 1.49
N LEU A 65 12.58 3.75 2.78
CA LEU A 65 12.03 4.80 3.63
C LEU A 65 13.11 5.85 3.87
N VAL A 66 12.74 7.13 3.81
CA VAL A 66 13.62 8.26 4.06
C VAL A 66 12.99 9.20 5.08
N SER A 67 13.81 9.90 5.85
CA SER A 67 13.32 10.96 6.73
C SER A 67 13.00 12.22 5.90
N PRO A 68 11.91 12.96 6.21
CA PRO A 68 11.65 14.24 5.58
C PRO A 68 12.74 15.25 5.92
N GLU A 69 13.23 16.00 4.94
CA GLU A 69 14.26 17.03 5.10
C GLU A 69 13.67 18.42 5.37
N SER A 70 12.37 18.63 5.08
CA SER A 70 11.70 19.92 5.23
C SER A 70 10.22 19.82 5.60
N ALA A 71 9.65 20.93 6.08
CA ALA A 71 8.23 21.04 6.36
C ALA A 71 7.38 20.91 5.08
N GLU A 72 7.88 21.42 3.95
CA GLU A 72 7.29 21.35 2.62
C GLU A 72 7.22 19.89 2.13
N GLU A 73 8.31 19.14 2.28
CA GLU A 73 8.35 17.72 1.94
C GLU A 73 7.37 16.91 2.79
N ARG A 74 7.37 17.14 4.11
CA ARG A 74 6.40 16.54 5.03
C ARG A 74 4.95 16.85 4.61
N ARG A 75 4.64 18.11 4.29
CA ARG A 75 3.29 18.52 3.84
C ARG A 75 2.90 17.80 2.56
N ARG A 76 3.79 17.72 1.57
CA ARG A 76 3.55 16.97 0.32
C ARG A 76 3.31 15.50 0.60
N ALA A 77 4.10 14.89 1.47
CA ALA A 77 3.97 13.47 1.78
C ALA A 77 2.62 13.12 2.44
N TYR A 78 2.10 14.01 3.28
CA TYR A 78 0.73 13.88 3.82
C TYR A 78 -0.34 14.02 2.74
N LEU A 79 -0.18 14.94 1.78
CA LEU A 79 -1.13 15.10 0.68
C LEU A 79 -1.17 13.85 -0.21
N ILE A 80 -0.01 13.27 -0.51
CA ILE A 80 0.10 12.02 -1.29
C ILE A 80 -0.54 10.86 -0.50
N ARG A 81 -0.24 10.74 0.79
CA ARG A 81 -0.88 9.73 1.65
C ARG A 81 -2.41 9.82 1.62
N ARG A 82 -2.96 11.05 1.65
CA ARG A 82 -4.40 11.30 1.54
C ARG A 82 -4.96 10.89 0.18
N GLN A 83 -4.22 11.06 -0.91
CA GLN A 83 -4.66 10.64 -2.25
C GLN A 83 -4.84 9.12 -2.31
N TRP A 84 -3.91 8.36 -1.73
CA TRP A 84 -4.03 6.90 -1.66
C TRP A 84 -5.24 6.42 -0.86
N ILE A 85 -5.51 7.06 0.28
CA ILE A 85 -6.70 6.77 1.09
C ILE A 85 -7.98 7.07 0.30
N ARG A 86 -8.00 8.16 -0.48
CA ARG A 86 -9.15 8.50 -1.33
C ARG A 86 -9.36 7.51 -2.48
N LEU A 87 -8.27 7.09 -3.13
CA LEU A 87 -8.33 6.12 -4.22
C LEU A 87 -8.89 4.78 -3.74
N THR A 88 -8.35 4.24 -2.65
CA THR A 88 -8.84 3.00 -2.05
C THR A 88 -10.29 3.12 -1.61
N LYS A 89 -10.67 4.25 -1.00
CA LYS A 89 -12.08 4.54 -0.68
C LYS A 89 -12.98 4.51 -1.92
N GLN A 90 -12.61 5.18 -3.01
CA GLN A 90 -13.39 5.18 -4.25
C GLN A 90 -13.57 3.78 -4.83
N ILE A 91 -12.53 2.95 -4.78
CA ILE A 91 -12.62 1.55 -5.19
C ILE A 91 -13.62 0.83 -4.28
N THR A 92 -13.53 0.99 -2.96
CA THR A 92 -14.43 0.31 -2.01
C THR A 92 -15.90 0.68 -2.15
N GLU A 93 -16.22 1.80 -2.80
CA GLU A 93 -17.59 2.24 -3.06
C GLU A 93 -18.26 1.44 -4.20
N ASP A 94 -17.51 0.69 -5.02
CA ASP A 94 -18.12 -0.20 -6.03
C ASP A 94 -18.81 -1.41 -5.34
N PRO A 95 -20.11 -1.65 -5.60
CA PRO A 95 -20.86 -2.72 -4.96
C PRO A 95 -20.34 -4.13 -5.34
N SER A 96 -19.64 -4.29 -6.46
CA SER A 96 -19.14 -5.57 -6.94
C SER A 96 -17.76 -5.90 -6.36
N PRO A 97 -17.64 -6.97 -5.54
CA PRO A 97 -16.33 -7.40 -5.01
C PRO A 97 -15.30 -7.75 -6.10
N ILE A 98 -15.77 -8.24 -7.25
CA ILE A 98 -14.91 -8.58 -8.39
C ILE A 98 -14.37 -7.31 -9.03
N LYS A 99 -15.21 -6.29 -9.26
CA LYS A 99 -14.76 -5.00 -9.82
C LYS A 99 -13.78 -4.31 -8.89
N ARG A 100 -14.05 -4.29 -7.58
CA ARG A 100 -13.13 -3.77 -6.56
C ARG A 100 -11.75 -4.42 -6.65
N THR A 101 -11.74 -5.74 -6.82
CA THR A 101 -10.50 -6.53 -6.97
C THR A 101 -9.77 -6.19 -8.27
N GLN A 102 -10.48 -6.10 -9.40
CA GLN A 102 -9.89 -5.74 -10.69
C GLN A 102 -9.28 -4.34 -10.62
N GLN A 103 -10.04 -3.36 -10.13
CA GLN A 103 -9.60 -1.98 -10.01
C GLN A 103 -8.32 -1.84 -9.18
N ILE A 104 -8.22 -2.50 -8.01
CA ILE A 104 -7.00 -2.37 -7.19
C ILE A 104 -5.78 -3.04 -7.82
N LEU A 105 -5.96 -4.16 -8.53
CA LEU A 105 -4.86 -4.81 -9.26
C LEU A 105 -4.40 -3.93 -10.44
N GLU A 106 -5.34 -3.42 -11.23
CA GLU A 106 -5.09 -2.48 -12.32
C GLU A 106 -4.40 -1.20 -11.84
N GLN A 107 -4.78 -0.68 -10.66
CA GLN A 107 -4.06 0.45 -10.06
C GLN A 107 -2.60 0.07 -9.82
N PHE A 108 -2.30 -1.04 -9.15
CA PHE A 108 -0.92 -1.46 -8.87
C PHE A 108 -0.10 -1.66 -10.16
N GLU A 109 -0.68 -2.25 -11.20
CA GLU A 109 -0.06 -2.36 -12.52
C GLU A 109 0.20 -0.99 -13.16
N GLY A 110 -0.80 -0.10 -13.13
CA GLY A 110 -0.71 1.27 -13.65
C GLY A 110 0.33 2.14 -12.94
N PHE A 111 0.63 1.87 -11.66
CA PHE A 111 1.75 2.49 -10.94
C PHE A 111 3.13 1.95 -11.35
N GLY A 112 3.17 0.92 -12.19
CA GLY A 112 4.39 0.37 -12.77
C GLY A 112 5.03 -0.75 -11.96
N PHE A 113 4.30 -1.36 -11.02
CA PHE A 113 4.71 -2.63 -10.42
C PHE A 113 4.55 -3.75 -11.45
N ASP A 114 5.59 -4.56 -11.64
CA ASP A 114 5.53 -5.70 -12.54
C ASP A 114 4.65 -6.83 -11.97
N ALA A 115 4.20 -7.73 -12.86
CA ALA A 115 3.35 -8.85 -12.50
C ALA A 115 3.96 -9.76 -11.41
N ASN A 116 5.28 -9.93 -11.39
CA ASN A 116 5.97 -10.74 -10.38
C ASN A 116 5.86 -10.08 -8.99
N THR A 117 6.09 -8.78 -8.91
CA THR A 117 5.94 -7.99 -7.68
C THR A 117 4.51 -8.10 -7.15
N ILE A 118 3.52 -7.97 -8.02
CA ILE A 118 2.10 -8.05 -7.63
C ILE A 118 1.74 -9.48 -7.18
N ALA A 119 2.21 -10.51 -7.90
CA ALA A 119 1.93 -11.91 -7.59
C ALA A 119 2.51 -12.36 -6.23
N GLN A 120 3.62 -11.77 -5.78
CA GLN A 120 4.22 -12.08 -4.49
C GLN A 120 3.49 -11.45 -3.30
N LEU A 121 2.62 -10.47 -3.53
CA LEU A 121 1.85 -9.84 -2.47
C LEU A 121 0.74 -10.77 -1.98
N PRO A 122 0.53 -10.88 -0.65
CA PRO A 122 -0.52 -11.73 -0.08
C PRO A 122 -1.92 -11.36 -0.58
N ASP A 123 -2.76 -12.36 -0.82
CA ASP A 123 -4.19 -12.14 -1.14
C ASP A 123 -4.88 -11.32 -0.02
N GLU A 124 -4.53 -11.59 1.24
CA GLU A 124 -5.00 -10.87 2.43
C GLU A 124 -4.73 -9.36 2.35
N ALA A 125 -3.58 -8.97 1.80
CA ALA A 125 -3.17 -7.58 1.67
C ALA A 125 -4.14 -6.80 0.77
N PHE A 126 -4.41 -7.35 -0.42
CA PHE A 126 -5.37 -6.77 -1.34
C PHE A 126 -6.80 -6.84 -0.82
N ALA A 127 -7.17 -7.95 -0.20
CA ALA A 127 -8.49 -8.15 0.38
C ALA A 127 -8.84 -7.05 1.39
N LEU A 128 -7.89 -6.74 2.29
CA LEU A 128 -8.04 -5.70 3.30
C LEU A 128 -7.95 -4.28 2.75
N LEU A 129 -7.30 -4.06 1.59
CA LEU A 129 -7.28 -2.75 0.92
C LEU A 129 -8.64 -2.37 0.33
N VAL A 130 -9.43 -3.35 -0.14
CA VAL A 130 -10.69 -3.10 -0.85
C VAL A 130 -11.93 -3.75 -0.24
N GLY A 131 -11.80 -4.34 0.96
CA GLY A 131 -12.92 -4.90 1.71
C GLY A 131 -13.58 -6.10 1.04
N VAL A 132 -12.79 -7.05 0.56
CA VAL A 132 -13.26 -8.32 -0.04
C VAL A 132 -12.65 -9.51 0.68
N LEU A 133 -13.06 -10.74 0.33
CA LEU A 133 -12.44 -11.94 0.87
C LEU A 133 -11.13 -12.25 0.12
N PRO A 134 -10.09 -12.80 0.77
CA PRO A 134 -8.86 -13.24 0.09
C PRO A 134 -9.12 -14.22 -1.06
N TYR A 135 -10.16 -15.07 -0.91
CA TYR A 135 -10.61 -15.96 -1.98
C TYR A 135 -11.06 -15.20 -3.24
N THR A 136 -11.70 -14.04 -3.09
CA THR A 136 -12.10 -13.18 -4.22
C THR A 136 -10.87 -12.67 -4.97
N ILE A 137 -9.84 -12.22 -4.25
CA ILE A 137 -8.56 -11.80 -4.83
C ILE A 137 -7.95 -12.94 -5.66
N ARG A 138 -7.83 -14.13 -5.06
CA ARG A 138 -7.28 -15.31 -5.73
C ARG A 138 -8.04 -15.70 -6.98
N LYS A 139 -9.37 -15.65 -6.93
CA LYS A 139 -10.23 -15.99 -8.06
C LYS A 139 -9.99 -15.07 -9.26
N VAL A 140 -9.86 -13.75 -9.02
CA VAL A 140 -9.59 -12.79 -10.09
C VAL A 140 -8.17 -12.93 -10.62
N ARG A 141 -7.17 -13.11 -9.76
CA ARG A 141 -5.77 -13.34 -10.16
C ARG A 141 -5.57 -14.56 -11.05
N ASN A 142 -6.34 -15.62 -10.81
CA ASN A 142 -6.26 -16.87 -11.55
C ASN A 142 -7.27 -16.96 -12.71
N ALA A 143 -8.11 -15.94 -12.89
CA ALA A 143 -9.02 -15.92 -14.02
C ALA A 143 -8.21 -15.75 -15.32
N PRO A 144 -8.51 -16.51 -16.38
CA PRO A 144 -7.92 -16.23 -17.68
C PRO A 144 -8.27 -14.79 -18.06
N HIS A 145 -7.26 -14.00 -18.48
CA HIS A 145 -7.49 -12.68 -19.03
C HIS A 145 -8.38 -12.83 -20.28
N HIS A 146 -9.68 -12.66 -20.11
CA HIS A 146 -10.57 -12.47 -21.24
C HIS A 146 -10.45 -11.01 -21.64
N GLU A 147 -9.62 -10.76 -22.65
CA GLU A 147 -9.63 -9.50 -23.40
C GLU A 147 -11.06 -9.30 -23.94
N HIS A 148 -11.68 -8.17 -23.58
CA HIS A 148 -12.89 -7.68 -24.21
C HIS A 148 -12.53 -6.82 -25.43
#